data_AF-W4LFP4-F1
#
_entry.id   AF-W4LFP4-F1
#
_cell.length_a   1.000
_cell.length_b   1.000
_cell.length_c   1.000
_cell.angle_alpha   90.00
_cell.angle_beta   90.00
_cell.angle_gamma   90.00
#
_symmetry.space_group_name_H-M   'P 1'
#
loop_
_entity.id
_entity.type
_entity.pdbx_description
1 polymer ?
#
loop_
_entity_poly.entity_id
_entity_poly.type
_entity_poly.pdbx_seq_one_letter_code
_entity_poly.pdbx_strand_id
1 'polypeptide(L)' 'MMTYAQELLAEGRAEGRVEGRAEGKMRAEVEMIESFLREGVGWAVIERATGLNEAQFEALKQQVEALNE' A
#
# COMPACT_ATOMS: atom_id res chain seq x y z
N MET A 1 11.24 -37.15 -8.11
CA MET A 1 12.27 -36.13 -8.40
C MET A 1 11.53 -34.79 -8.44
N MET A 2 11.53 -34.04 -7.34
CA MET A 2 10.94 -32.70 -7.33
C MET A 2 11.88 -31.80 -8.13
N THR A 3 11.38 -31.24 -9.22
CA THR A 3 12.18 -30.41 -10.12
C THR A 3 12.27 -29.01 -9.54
N TYR A 4 13.48 -28.47 -9.44
CA TYR A 4 13.79 -27.10 -8.99
C TYR A 4 12.88 -26.01 -9.62
N ALA A 5 12.31 -26.28 -10.80
CA ALA A 5 11.35 -25.41 -11.49
C ALA A 5 10.01 -25.24 -10.74
N GLN A 6 9.58 -26.22 -9.94
CA GLN A 6 8.33 -26.15 -9.17
C GLN A 6 8.46 -25.28 -7.92
N GLU A 7 9.63 -25.26 -7.28
CA GLU A 7 9.94 -24.34 -6.17
C GLU A 7 9.96 -22.89 -6.66
N LEU A 8 10.68 -22.57 -7.75
CA LEU A 8 10.73 -21.20 -8.28
C LEU A 8 9.34 -20.64 -8.66
N LEU A 9 8.45 -21.46 -9.22
CA LEU A 9 7.08 -21.04 -9.59
C LEU A 9 6.18 -20.83 -8.37
N ALA A 10 6.40 -21.59 -7.29
CA ALA A 10 5.66 -21.44 -6.05
C ALA A 10 6.12 -20.19 -5.29
N GLU A 11 7.43 -19.94 -5.26
CA GLU A 11 8.07 -18.78 -4.63
C GLU A 11 7.68 -17.48 -5.35
N GLY A 12 7.81 -17.41 -6.68
CA GLY A 12 7.42 -16.23 -7.44
C GLY A 12 5.92 -15.90 -7.40
N ARG A 13 5.04 -16.89 -7.19
CA ARG A 13 3.59 -16.65 -6.96
C ARG A 13 3.27 -16.25 -5.51
N ALA A 14 4.11 -16.63 -4.56
CA ALA A 14 3.96 -16.21 -3.17
C ALA A 14 4.42 -14.75 -3.03
N GLU A 15 5.61 -14.44 -3.56
CA GLU A 15 6.20 -13.09 -3.57
C GLU A 15 5.30 -12.09 -4.32
N GLY A 16 4.93 -12.37 -5.57
CA GLY A 16 4.08 -11.45 -6.35
C GLY A 16 2.66 -11.23 -5.78
N ARG A 17 2.16 -12.14 -4.92
CA ARG A 17 0.88 -11.93 -4.20
C ARG A 17 1.04 -11.19 -2.87
N VAL A 18 2.22 -11.24 -2.27
CA VAL A 18 2.52 -10.51 -1.03
C VAL A 18 2.88 -9.08 -1.37
N GLU A 19 3.75 -8.86 -2.35
CA GLU A 19 4.11 -7.54 -2.87
C GLU A 19 2.88 -6.81 -3.45
N GLY A 20 2.14 -7.44 -4.37
CA GLY A 20 0.94 -6.83 -4.94
C GLY A 20 -0.19 -6.56 -3.94
N ARG A 21 -0.26 -7.29 -2.82
CA ARG A 21 -1.23 -6.98 -1.74
C ARG A 21 -0.75 -5.84 -0.85
N ALA A 22 0.53 -5.79 -0.54
CA ALA A 22 1.11 -4.71 0.26
C ALA A 22 1.01 -3.38 -0.51
N GLU A 23 1.45 -3.36 -1.77
CA GLU A 23 1.32 -2.23 -2.70
C GLU A 23 -0.14 -1.80 -2.87
N GLY A 24 -1.04 -2.77 -3.12
CA GLY A 24 -2.46 -2.49 -3.27
C GLY A 24 -3.09 -1.87 -2.03
N LYS A 25 -2.68 -2.31 -0.83
CA LYS A 25 -3.16 -1.74 0.42
C LYS A 25 -2.64 -0.33 0.65
N MET A 26 -1.35 -0.07 0.41
CA MET A 26 -0.77 1.27 0.54
C MET A 26 -1.40 2.26 -0.43
N ARG A 27 -1.58 1.88 -1.70
CA ARG A 27 -2.29 2.70 -2.70
C ARG A 27 -3.73 3.01 -2.27
N ALA A 28 -4.46 2.00 -1.79
CA ALA A 28 -5.84 2.20 -1.34
C ALA A 28 -5.93 3.14 -0.13
N GLU A 29 -4.99 3.05 0.81
CA GLU A 29 -4.91 3.97 1.96
C GLU A 29 -4.61 5.41 1.51
N VAL A 30 -3.70 5.60 0.55
CA VAL A 30 -3.40 6.93 0.00
C VAL A 30 -4.62 7.51 -0.74
N GLU A 31 -5.23 6.74 -1.64
CA GLU A 31 -6.38 7.17 -2.44
C GLU A 31 -7.60 7.52 -1.57
N MET A 32 -7.81 6.77 -0.49
CA MET A 32 -8.87 7.05 0.48
C MET A 32 -8.64 8.39 1.20
N ILE A 33 -7.41 8.65 1.67
CA ILE A 33 -7.06 9.91 2.35
C ILE A 33 -7.14 11.09 1.38
N GLU A 34 -6.65 10.96 0.15
CA GLU A 34 -6.78 12.00 -0.87
C GLU A 34 -8.25 12.31 -1.19
N SER A 35 -9.11 11.28 -1.21
CA SER A 35 -10.55 11.47 -1.39
C SER A 35 -11.16 12.25 -0.24
N PHE A 36 -10.81 11.94 1.01
CA PHE A 36 -11.25 12.71 2.17
C PHE A 36 -10.78 14.17 2.14
N LEU A 37 -9.52 14.42 1.79
CA LEU A 37 -8.98 15.77 1.66
C LEU A 37 -9.70 16.55 0.54
N ARG A 38 -10.03 15.90 -0.57
CA ARG A 38 -10.79 16.50 -1.69
C ARG A 38 -12.20 16.89 -1.30
N GLU A 39 -12.85 16.10 -0.45
CA GLU A 39 -14.17 16.39 0.13
C GLU A 39 -14.11 17.45 1.25
N GLY A 40 -12.92 18.00 1.55
CA GLY A 40 -12.74 19.02 2.59
C GLY A 40 -12.77 18.46 4.02
N VAL A 41 -12.59 17.14 4.19
CA VAL A 41 -12.51 16.53 5.51
C VAL A 41 -11.21 16.98 6.19
N GLY A 42 -11.35 17.61 7.35
CA GLY A 42 -10.21 18.08 8.12
C GLY A 42 -9.34 16.96 8.66
N TRP A 43 -8.04 17.23 8.81
CA TRP A 43 -7.04 16.24 9.21
C TRP A 43 -7.38 15.50 10.51
N ALA A 44 -7.91 16.21 11.51
CA ALA A 44 -8.30 15.63 12.79
C ALA A 44 -9.40 14.53 12.67
N VAL A 45 -10.23 14.56 11.64
CA VAL A 45 -11.24 13.52 11.38
C VAL A 45 -10.60 12.33 10.69
N ILE A 46 -9.74 12.59 9.70
CA ILE A 46 -9.00 11.57 8.96
C ILE A 46 -8.15 10.75 9.94
N GLU A 47 -7.37 11.42 10.79
CA GLU A 47 -6.52 10.77 11.79
C GLU A 47 -7.32 9.89 12.76
N ARG A 48 -8.53 10.30 13.15
CA ARG A 48 -9.41 9.45 13.97
C ARG A 48 -9.99 8.25 13.21
N ALA A 49 -10.26 8.39 11.92
CA ALA A 49 -10.86 7.34 11.10
C ALA A 49 -9.84 6.31 10.62
N THR A 50 -8.63 6.75 10.29
CA THR A 50 -7.58 5.91 9.70
C THR A 50 -6.46 5.57 10.68
N GLY A 51 -6.30 6.36 11.74
CA GLY A 51 -5.16 6.26 12.65
C GLY A 51 -3.86 6.83 12.08
N LEU A 52 -3.90 7.47 10.90
CA LEU A 52 -2.73 8.03 10.23
C LEU A 52 -2.69 9.55 10.45
N ASN A 53 -1.49 10.08 10.75
CA ASN A 53 -1.21 11.51 10.80
C ASN A 53 -0.55 12.03 9.49
N GLU A 54 -0.46 13.35 9.32
CA GLU A 54 -0.09 13.97 8.05
C GLU A 54 1.32 13.54 7.61
N ALA A 55 2.24 13.45 8.57
CA ALA A 55 3.59 12.96 8.34
C ALA A 55 3.64 11.48 7.92
N GLN A 56 2.78 10.64 8.51
CA GLN A 56 2.67 9.22 8.11
C GLN A 56 2.07 9.09 6.72
N PHE A 57 1.10 9.92 6.35
CA PHE A 57 0.52 9.94 5.01
C PHE A 57 1.55 10.36 3.95
N GLU A 58 2.35 11.40 4.22
CA GLU A 58 3.45 11.79 3.33
C GLU A 58 4.48 10.67 3.16
N ALA A 59 4.88 10.01 4.24
CA ALA A 59 5.77 8.85 4.18
C ALA A 59 5.15 7.69 3.38
N LEU A 60 3.86 7.42 3.55
CA LEU A 60 3.13 6.40 2.81
C LEU A 60 3.08 6.73 1.31
N LYS A 61 2.85 8.00 0.97
CA LYS A 61 2.85 8.50 -0.41
C LYS A 61 4.21 8.32 -1.07
N GLN A 62 5.29 8.66 -0.38
CA GLN A 62 6.66 8.43 -0.89
C GLN A 62 6.97 6.95 -1.08
N GLN A 63 6.52 6.07 -0.18
CA GLN A 63 6.67 4.62 -0.35
C GLN A 63 5.91 4.13 -1.58
N VAL A 64 4.68 4.59 -1.79
CA VAL A 64 3.88 4.23 -2.97
C VAL A 64 4.53 4.75 -4.26
N GLU A 65 5.08 5.96 -4.27
CA GLU A 65 5.80 6.50 -5.44
C GLU A 65 7.08 5.72 -5.73
N ALA A 66 7.87 5.39 -4.71
CA ALA A 66 9.09 4.60 -4.85
C ALA A 66 8.85 3.15 -5.29
N LEU A 67 7.66 2.60 -5.03
CA LEU A 67 7.24 1.28 -5.52
C LEU A 67 6.78 1.32 -6.99
N ASN A 68 6.53 2.51 -7.57
CA ASN A 68 6.07 2.66 -8.95
C ASN A 68 7.18 3.02 -9.94
N GLU A 69 8.41 3.28 -9.49
CA GLU A 69 9.63 3.43 -10.31
C GLU A 69 10.34 2.09 -10.56
#